data_AF-A0ABD3FQG7-F1
#
_entry.id   AF-A0ABD3FQG7-F1
#
_cell.length_a   1.000
_cell.length_b   1.000
_cell.length_c   1.000
_cell.angle_alpha   90.00
_cell.angle_beta   90.00
_cell.angle_gamma   90.00
#
_symmetry.space_group_name_H-M   'P 1'
#
loop_
_entity.id
_entity.type
_entity.pdbx_description
1 polymer ?
#
loop_
_entity_poly.entity_id
_entity_poly.type
_entity_poly.pdbx_seq_one_letter_code
_entity_poly.pdbx_strand_id
1 'polypeptide(L)'
;MQTVLAEYVRRTHVTLPQFIELLRGQSESDNRPTKAIIPNVAHGLCEGHGRFDDLIITASEGIHVTTSQSLPPQPSRPNTHPPAILRINVLRKNIRKEQDLSGEMHRR
;
A
#
# COMPACT_ATOMS: atom_id res chain seq x y z
N MET A 1 -0.26 -7.01 -19.93
CA MET A 1 -0.74 -6.67 -18.58
C MET A 1 -2.03 -5.84 -18.57
N GLN A 2 -2.07 -4.68 -19.22
CA GLN A 2 -3.23 -3.77 -19.18
C GLN A 2 -4.53 -4.40 -19.71
N THR A 3 -4.46 -5.16 -20.81
CA THR A 3 -5.59 -5.87 -21.43
C THR A 3 -6.19 -6.96 -20.53
N VAL A 4 -5.33 -7.65 -19.76
CA VAL A 4 -5.75 -8.72 -18.84
C VAL A 4 -6.48 -8.14 -17.64
N LEU A 5 -5.96 -7.04 -17.09
CA LEU A 5 -6.58 -6.34 -15.97
C LEU A 5 -7.93 -5.71 -16.36
N ALA A 6 -8.03 -5.17 -17.58
CA ALA A 6 -9.28 -4.63 -18.10
C ALA A 6 -10.36 -5.72 -18.24
N GLU A 7 -10.02 -6.88 -18.81
CA GLU A 7 -10.95 -8.01 -18.91
C GLU A 7 -11.36 -8.56 -17.53
N TYR A 8 -10.44 -8.61 -16.57
CA TYR A 8 -10.75 -9.02 -15.19
C TYR A 8 -11.82 -8.12 -14.55
N VAL A 9 -11.64 -6.79 -14.63
CA VAL A 9 -12.61 -5.83 -14.10
C VAL A 9 -13.98 -5.99 -14.78
N ARG A 10 -13.96 -6.17 -16.11
CA ARG A 10 -15.18 -6.31 -16.91
C ARG A 10 -15.99 -7.57 -16.56
N ARG A 11 -15.31 -8.67 -16.23
CA ARG A 11 -15.94 -9.97 -15.90
C ARG A 11 -16.38 -10.08 -14.45
N THR A 12 -15.62 -9.50 -13.53
CA THR A 12 -15.86 -9.66 -12.09
C THR A 12 -16.71 -8.56 -11.49
N HIS A 13 -16.89 -7.44 -12.20
CA HIS A 13 -17.56 -6.24 -11.69
C HIS A 13 -17.01 -5.77 -10.33
N VAL A 14 -15.73 -6.04 -10.08
CA VAL A 14 -15.04 -5.70 -8.84
C VAL A 14 -15.07 -4.19 -8.61
N THR A 15 -15.33 -3.78 -7.38
CA THR A 15 -15.31 -2.35 -7.03
C THR A 15 -13.89 -1.80 -7.12
N LEU A 16 -13.74 -0.51 -7.44
CA LEU A 16 -12.43 0.14 -7.53
C LEU A 16 -11.56 -0.08 -6.27
N PRO A 17 -12.09 0.01 -5.03
CA PRO A 17 -11.32 -0.32 -3.82
C PRO A 17 -10.81 -1.75 -3.80
N GLN A 18 -11.66 -2.74 -4.10
CA GLN A 18 -11.27 -4.17 -4.12
C GLN A 18 -10.27 -4.48 -5.23
N PHE A 19 -10.40 -3.82 -6.39
CA PHE A 19 -9.44 -3.95 -7.48
C PHE A 19 -8.07 -3.38 -7.09
N ILE A 20 -8.04 -2.25 -6.39
CA ILE A 20 -6.81 -1.67 -5.86
C ILE A 20 -6.21 -2.54 -4.75
N GLU A 21 -7.02 -3.16 -3.88
CA GLU A 21 -6.55 -4.14 -2.88
C GLU A 21 -5.86 -5.33 -3.56
N LEU A 22 -6.49 -5.88 -4.62
CA LEU A 22 -5.95 -6.98 -5.41
C LEU A 22 -4.62 -6.63 -6.09
N LEU A 23 -4.54 -5.46 -6.75
CA LEU A 23 -3.32 -5.00 -7.41
C LEU A 23 -2.15 -4.80 -6.43
N ARG A 24 -2.45 -4.55 -5.16
CA ARG A 24 -1.46 -4.38 -4.09
C ARG A 24 -1.07 -5.69 -3.41
N GLY A 25 -1.68 -6.82 -3.80
CA GLY A 25 -1.50 -8.10 -3.11
C GLY A 25 -2.01 -8.08 -1.67
N GLN A 26 -2.99 -7.21 -1.35
CA GLN A 26 -3.54 -7.14 -0.01
C GLN A 26 -4.34 -8.40 0.31
N SER A 27 -4.11 -8.95 1.50
CA SER A 27 -4.83 -10.10 2.04
C SER A 27 -5.23 -9.83 3.49
N GLU A 28 -6.04 -10.71 4.08
CA GLU A 28 -6.37 -10.59 5.50
C GLU A 28 -5.13 -10.62 6.41
N SER A 29 -4.11 -11.40 6.02
CA SER A 29 -2.83 -11.50 6.72
C SER A 29 -1.87 -10.35 6.42
N ASP A 30 -2.00 -9.69 5.26
CA ASP A 30 -1.11 -8.63 4.80
C ASP A 30 -1.92 -7.41 4.35
N ASN A 31 -2.27 -6.58 5.34
CA ASN A 31 -3.01 -5.35 5.13
C ASN A 31 -2.04 -4.19 4.92
N ARG A 32 -1.90 -3.74 3.67
CA ARG A 32 -0.99 -2.64 3.30
C ARG A 32 -1.75 -1.32 3.24
N PRO A 33 -1.58 -0.38 4.19
CA PRO A 33 -2.22 0.93 4.09
C PRO A 33 -1.77 1.64 2.81
N THR A 34 -2.65 2.51 2.29
CA THR A 34 -2.81 3.04 0.92
C THR A 34 -1.58 3.58 0.18
N LYS A 35 -0.36 3.52 0.74
CA LYS A 35 0.87 4.11 0.21
C LYS A 35 2.08 3.16 0.10
N ALA A 36 1.99 1.90 0.50
CA ALA A 36 3.13 0.99 0.39
C ALA A 36 3.20 0.37 -1.02
N ILE A 37 4.06 0.92 -1.89
CA ILE A 37 4.44 0.27 -3.14
C ILE A 37 5.52 -0.75 -2.81
N ILE A 38 5.37 -2.00 -3.25
CA ILE A 38 6.39 -3.03 -3.06
C ILE A 38 7.39 -2.89 -4.19
N PRO A 39 8.69 -2.64 -3.92
CA PRO A 39 9.69 -2.48 -4.98
C PRO A 39 9.71 -3.67 -5.96
N ASN A 40 9.60 -4.90 -5.44
CA ASN A 40 9.59 -6.10 -6.28
C ASN A 40 8.37 -6.22 -7.20
N VAL A 41 7.19 -5.76 -6.74
CA VAL A 41 5.96 -5.77 -7.55
C VAL A 41 5.99 -4.63 -8.56
N ALA A 42 6.49 -3.46 -8.16
CA ALA A 42 6.72 -2.35 -9.08
C ALA A 42 7.70 -2.75 -10.19
N HIS A 43 8.74 -3.53 -9.86
CA HIS A 43 9.71 -4.04 -10.82
C HIS A 43 9.06 -4.79 -11.98
N GLY A 44 8.19 -5.76 -11.69
CA GLY A 44 7.54 -6.56 -12.75
C GLY A 44 6.40 -5.84 -13.47
N LEU A 45 5.75 -4.85 -12.84
CA LEU A 45 4.57 -4.17 -13.40
C LEU A 45 4.89 -2.89 -14.16
N CYS A 46 5.99 -2.23 -13.81
CA CYS A 46 6.35 -0.90 -14.33
C CYS A 46 7.62 -0.92 -15.18
N GLU A 47 8.16 -2.10 -15.49
CA GLU A 47 9.28 -2.27 -16.42
C GLU A 47 8.97 -1.58 -17.76
N GLY A 48 9.85 -0.69 -18.20
CA GLY A 48 9.68 0.12 -19.41
C GLY A 48 8.96 1.46 -19.21
N HIS A 49 8.52 1.80 -18.00
CA HIS A 49 8.03 3.14 -17.70
C HIS A 49 9.19 4.14 -17.66
N GLY A 50 9.07 5.29 -18.31
CA GLY A 50 10.16 6.28 -18.42
C GLY A 50 10.65 6.90 -17.11
N ARG A 51 9.95 6.62 -16.00
CA ARG A 51 10.33 7.03 -14.63
C ARG A 51 10.38 5.85 -13.66
N PHE A 52 10.70 4.68 -14.20
CA PHE A 52 10.75 3.45 -13.44
C PHE A 52 11.72 3.54 -12.26
N ASP A 53 12.92 4.10 -12.47
CA ASP A 53 13.94 4.24 -11.42
C ASP A 53 13.46 5.14 -10.26
N ASP A 54 12.87 6.30 -10.59
CA ASP A 54 12.26 7.20 -9.60
C ASP A 54 11.19 6.49 -8.74
N LEU A 55 10.40 5.62 -9.37
CA LEU A 55 9.33 4.89 -8.73
C LEU A 55 9.89 3.83 -7.76
N ILE A 56 10.95 3.13 -8.15
CA ILE A 56 11.62 2.14 -7.29
C ILE A 56 12.31 2.82 -6.10
N ILE A 57 13.02 3.93 -6.34
CA ILE A 57 13.63 4.73 -5.27
C ILE A 57 12.56 5.20 -4.29
N THR A 58 11.47 5.78 -4.80
CA THR A 58 10.34 6.23 -3.97
C THR A 58 9.68 5.10 -3.18
N ALA A 59 9.53 3.91 -3.79
CA ALA A 59 8.94 2.75 -3.13
C ALA A 59 9.86 2.19 -2.02
N SER A 60 11.18 2.30 -2.21
CA SER A 60 12.19 1.74 -1.32
C SER A 60 12.54 2.69 -0.17
N GLU A 61 12.67 3.98 -0.46
CA GLU A 61 13.18 5.00 0.45
C GLU A 61 12.07 5.97 0.95
N GLY A 62 10.92 5.97 0.29
CA GLY A 62 9.87 6.97 0.50
C GLY A 62 10.09 8.24 -0.34
N ILE A 63 9.16 9.19 -0.25
CA ILE A 63 9.29 10.49 -0.94
C ILE A 63 10.07 11.44 -0.03
N HIS A 64 11.26 11.84 -0.46
CA HIS A 64 12.00 12.93 0.17
C HIS A 64 11.71 14.24 -0.58
N VAL A 65 10.97 15.17 0.05
CA VAL A 65 10.65 16.48 -0.55
C VAL A 65 11.54 17.53 0.09
N THR A 66 12.49 18.07 -0.69
CA THR A 66 13.28 19.23 -0.26
C THR A 66 12.44 20.49 -0.48
N THR A 67 11.83 21.01 0.58
CA THR A 67 11.01 22.22 0.51
C THR A 67 11.88 23.46 0.64
N SER A 68 11.84 24.36 -0.35
CA SER A 68 12.57 25.64 -0.32
C SER A 68 12.06 26.61 0.75
N GLN A 69 10.87 26.37 1.29
CA GLN A 69 10.24 27.16 2.35
C GLN A 69 9.64 26.22 3.40
N SER A 70 9.43 26.72 4.61
CA SER A 70 8.73 25.96 5.66
C SER A 70 7.32 25.62 5.19
N LEU A 71 6.89 24.37 5.42
CA LEU A 71 5.54 23.96 5.12
C LEU A 71 4.54 24.76 5.98
N PRO A 72 3.45 25.29 5.39
CA PRO A 72 2.42 25.96 6.17
C PRO A 72 1.79 24.97 7.16
N PRO A 73 1.35 25.43 8.35
CA PRO A 73 0.61 24.57 9.28
C PRO A 73 -0.62 23.98 8.58
N GLN A 74 -0.75 22.66 8.58
CA GLN A 74 -1.97 22.02 8.08
C GLN A 74 -3.12 22.29 9.08
N PRO A 75 -4.16 23.05 8.70
CA PRO A 75 -5.22 23.46 9.63
C PRO A 75 -6.18 22.30 9.95
N SER A 76 -6.26 21.31 9.07
CA SER A 76 -7.06 20.11 9.25
C SER A 76 -6.43 18.94 8.52
N ARG A 77 -6.76 17.72 8.96
CA ARG A 77 -6.37 16.53 8.22
C ARG A 77 -7.07 16.57 6.85
N PRO A 78 -6.35 16.39 5.74
CA PRO A 78 -6.99 16.25 4.44
C PRO A 78 -7.97 15.08 4.50
N ASN A 79 -9.13 15.27 3.85
CA ASN A 79 -10.15 14.24 3.68
C ASN A 79 -9.61 13.15 2.73
N THR A 80 -8.62 12.42 3.22
CA THR A 80 -8.04 11.27 2.56
C THR A 80 -9.04 10.14 2.70
N HIS A 81 -9.31 9.44 1.59
CA HIS A 81 -10.22 8.30 1.54
C HIS A 81 -10.00 7.43 2.80
N PRO A 82 -11.06 6.93 3.45
CA PRO A 82 -10.95 6.24 4.74
C PRO A 82 -10.64 4.71 4.69
N PRO A 83 -10.02 4.07 3.67
CA PRO A 83 -9.75 2.64 3.73
C PRO A 83 -8.93 2.25 4.96
N ALA A 84 -8.00 3.11 5.39
CA ALA A 84 -7.21 2.87 6.59
C ALA A 84 -8.07 2.81 7.87
N ILE A 85 -9.12 3.65 7.97
CA ILE A 85 -10.07 3.63 9.10
C ILE A 85 -10.93 2.37 9.02
N LEU A 86 -11.45 2.03 7.84
CA LEU A 86 -12.26 0.83 7.62
C LEU A 86 -11.50 -0.47 7.94
N ARG A 87 -10.18 -0.48 7.75
CA ARG A 87 -9.32 -1.65 7.95
C ARG A 87 -8.51 -1.65 9.26
N ILE A 88 -8.74 -0.68 10.15
CA ILE A 88 -7.94 -0.52 11.38
C ILE A 88 -8.04 -1.72 12.32
N ASN A 89 -9.20 -2.39 12.35
CA ASN A 89 -9.40 -3.58 13.17
C ASN A 89 -8.62 -4.79 12.64
N VAL A 90 -8.48 -4.91 11.31
CA VAL A 90 -7.65 -5.95 10.67
C VAL A 90 -6.18 -5.70 11.01
N LEU A 91 -5.72 -4.46 10.89
CA LEU A 91 -4.34 -4.08 11.26
C LEU A 91 -4.05 -4.39 12.73
N ARG A 92 -4.95 -4.00 13.65
CA ARG A 92 -4.82 -4.30 15.08
C ARG A 92 -4.74 -5.81 15.35
N LYS A 93 -5.55 -6.62 14.66
CA LYS A 93 -5.54 -8.08 14.80
C LYS A 93 -4.20 -8.68 14.33
N ASN A 94 -3.65 -8.19 13.23
CA ASN A 94 -2.38 -8.69 12.69
C ASN A 94 -1.20 -8.30 13.59
N ILE A 95 -1.15 -7.05 14.07
CA ILE A 95 -0.13 -6.60 15.05
C ILE A 95 -0.17 -7.48 16.32
N ARG A 96 -1.36 -7.77 16.85
CA ARG A 96 -1.51 -8.64 18.02
C ARG A 96 -0.98 -10.05 17.75
N LYS A 97 -1.35 -10.66 16.63
CA LYS A 97 -0.83 -11.97 16.23
C LYS A 97 0.69 -11.98 16.13
N GLU A 98 1.30 -10.98 15.50
CA GLU A 98 2.77 -10.89 15.37
C GLU A 98 3.47 -10.70 16.73
N GLN A 99 2.87 -9.91 17.64
CA GLN A 99 3.36 -9.72 19.00
C GLN A 99 3.24 -11.01 19.83
N ASP A 100 2.13 -11.73 19.71
CA ASP A 100 1.91 -13.00 20.41
C ASP A 100 2.93 -14.06 19.95
N LEU A 101 3.15 -14.18 18.63
CA LEU A 101 4.17 -15.08 18.04
C LEU A 101 5.60 -14.73 18.50
N SER A 102 5.92 -13.44 18.57
CA SER A 102 7.23 -12.97 19.03
C SER A 102 7.42 -13.19 20.53
N GLY A 103 6.35 -13.07 21.32
CA GLY A 103 6.35 -13.32 22.77
C GLY A 103 6.43 -14.80 23.15
N GLU A 104 5.96 -15.72 22.30
CA GLU A 104 6.15 -17.16 22.47
C GLU A 104 7.59 -17.60 22.19
N MET A 105 8.25 -16.98 21.22
CA MET A 105 9.68 -17.20 20.92
C MET A 105 10.61 -16.75 22.05
N HIS A 106 10.22 -15.73 22.83
CA HIS A 106 11.00 -15.19 23.96
C HIS A 106 10.72 -15.88 25.30
N ARG A 107 9.76 -16.81 25.34
CA ARG A 107 9.38 -17.61 26.52
C ARG A 107 9.88 -19.06 26.47
N ARG A 108 10.69 -19.42 25.47
CA ARG A 108 11.39 -20.71 25.38
C ARG A 108 12.86 -20.58 25.75
#